data_AF-A0A939L138-F1
#
_entry.id   AF-A0A939L138-F1
#
_cell.length_a   1.000
_cell.length_b   1.000
_cell.length_c   1.000
_cell.angle_alpha   90.00
_cell.angle_beta   90.00
_cell.angle_gamma   90.00
#
_symmetry.space_group_name_H-M   'P 1'
#
loop_
_entity.id
_entity.type
_entity.pdbx_description
1 polymer ?
#
loop_
_entity_poly.entity_id
_entity_poly.type
_entity_poly.pdbx_seq_one_letter_code
_entity_poly.pdbx_strand_id
1 'polypeptide(L)'
;GGKQQLYEAALRTAADELTSRFAVPLAGTPSEQLAAVLDGYFAFVAEHDAGYSALLRGGSVVETARTSAIVDDVRRAALKRTLRHLGVREAGPRLTLLVRSWIAVVEGASLSWLDEGRALPVAELRDWLVDQFTAMAAATALHDPQTAQVLAGLLALEGPRAQRAERLRAVLGGR
;
A
#
# COMPACT_ATOMS: atom_id res chain seq x y z
N GLY A 1 -7.59 -2.02 -32.69
CA GLY A 1 -9.04 -2.02 -32.97
C GLY A 1 -9.77 -1.35 -31.81
N GLY A 2 -10.89 -0.65 -32.07
CA GLY A 2 -11.55 0.26 -31.12
C GLY A 2 -11.82 -0.30 -29.71
N LYS A 3 -12.10 -1.60 -29.56
CA LYS A 3 -12.30 -2.24 -28.25
C LYS A 3 -11.07 -2.14 -27.33
N GLN A 4 -9.87 -2.29 -27.89
CA GLN A 4 -8.62 -2.17 -27.13
C GLN A 4 -8.37 -0.72 -26.69
N GLN A 5 -8.68 0.25 -27.54
CA GLN A 5 -8.55 1.67 -27.20
C GLN A 5 -9.55 2.10 -26.13
N LEU A 6 -10.79 1.58 -26.18
CA LEU A 6 -11.79 1.79 -25.14
C LEU A 6 -11.37 1.16 -23.81
N TYR A 7 -10.83 -0.06 -23.84
CA TYR A 7 -10.29 -0.72 -22.63
C TYR A 7 -9.13 0.08 -22.03
N GLU A 8 -8.17 0.52 -22.85
CA GLU A 8 -7.06 1.35 -22.39
C GLU A 8 -7.53 2.70 -21.82
N ALA A 9 -8.53 3.33 -22.42
CA ALA A 9 -9.12 4.57 -21.92
C ALA A 9 -9.79 4.36 -20.56
N ALA A 10 -10.61 3.31 -20.42
CA ALA A 10 -11.24 2.95 -19.15
C ALA A 10 -10.20 2.64 -18.07
N LEU A 11 -9.13 1.91 -18.42
CA LEU A 11 -8.04 1.59 -17.50
C LEU A 11 -7.29 2.86 -17.05
N ARG A 12 -7.07 3.84 -17.93
CA ARG A 12 -6.49 5.13 -17.56
C ARG A 12 -7.38 5.89 -16.59
N THR A 13 -8.68 5.95 -16.86
CA THR A 13 -9.64 6.58 -15.94
C THR A 13 -9.61 5.93 -14.57
N ALA A 14 -9.61 4.59 -14.50
CA ALA A 14 -9.51 3.86 -13.24
C ALA A 14 -8.16 4.08 -12.53
N ALA A 15 -7.06 4.17 -13.29
CA ALA A 15 -5.73 4.47 -12.75
C ALA A 15 -5.62 5.90 -12.17
N ASP A 16 -6.20 6.88 -12.85
CA ASP A 16 -6.26 8.28 -12.40
C ASP A 16 -7.12 8.40 -11.14
N GLU A 17 -8.27 7.70 -11.13
CA GLU A 17 -9.15 7.61 -9.97
C GLU A 17 -8.42 7.01 -8.78
N LEU A 18 -7.80 5.84 -8.92
CA LEU A 18 -7.06 5.20 -7.84
C LEU A 18 -5.91 6.10 -7.34
N THR A 19 -5.18 6.73 -8.25
CA THR A 19 -4.10 7.66 -7.90
C THR A 19 -4.61 8.85 -7.08
N SER A 20 -5.81 9.35 -7.38
CA SER A 20 -6.43 10.44 -6.62
C SER A 20 -6.75 10.04 -5.17
N ARG A 21 -7.09 8.77 -4.93
CA ARG A 21 -7.40 8.25 -3.59
C ARG A 21 -6.18 8.15 -2.66
N PHE A 22 -4.97 8.17 -3.20
CA PHE A 22 -3.75 8.23 -2.39
C PHE A 22 -3.51 9.62 -1.76
N ALA A 23 -4.25 10.64 -2.18
CA ALA A 23 -4.11 12.00 -1.67
C ALA A 23 -4.96 12.24 -0.40
N VAL A 24 -4.48 11.75 0.75
CA VAL A 24 -5.13 12.02 2.05
C VAL A 24 -4.58 13.26 2.76
N PRO A 25 -5.38 13.96 3.58
CA PRO A 25 -4.90 15.01 4.48
C PRO A 25 -3.79 14.52 5.41
N LEU A 26 -2.80 15.37 5.70
CA LEU A 26 -1.74 15.09 6.69
C LEU A 26 -2.24 15.44 8.11
N ALA A 27 -3.26 14.71 8.57
CA ALA A 27 -3.84 14.86 9.90
C ALA A 27 -3.81 13.53 10.65
N GLY A 28 -3.66 13.58 11.97
CA GLY A 28 -3.52 12.38 12.80
C GLY A 28 -2.10 11.81 12.81
N THR A 29 -1.95 10.64 13.45
CA THR A 29 -0.67 9.92 13.52
C THR A 29 -0.28 9.35 12.16
N PRO A 30 1.00 8.99 11.93
CA PRO A 30 1.41 8.39 10.66
C PRO A 30 0.66 7.09 10.31
N SER A 31 0.34 6.25 11.30
CA SER A 31 -0.47 5.04 11.13
C SER A 31 -1.89 5.38 10.69
N GLU A 32 -2.51 6.41 11.28
CA GLU A 32 -3.84 6.89 10.88
C GLU A 32 -3.84 7.42 9.43
N GLN A 33 -2.80 8.15 9.05
CA GLN A 33 -2.65 8.64 7.67
C GLN A 33 -2.47 7.49 6.67
N LEU A 34 -1.65 6.48 7.01
CA LEU A 34 -1.47 5.29 6.15
C LEU A 34 -2.75 4.46 6.07
N ALA A 35 -3.47 4.31 7.17
CA ALA A 35 -4.78 3.66 7.22
C ALA A 35 -5.78 4.37 6.31
N ALA A 36 -5.84 5.70 6.34
CA ALA A 36 -6.73 6.48 5.46
C ALA A 36 -6.41 6.29 3.97
N VAL A 37 -5.13 6.18 3.60
CA VAL A 37 -4.72 5.84 2.22
C VAL A 37 -5.22 4.46 1.83
N LEU A 38 -5.05 3.48 2.72
CA LEU A 38 -5.50 2.10 2.49
C LEU A 38 -7.03 2.00 2.43
N ASP A 39 -7.77 2.78 3.23
CA ASP A 39 -9.24 2.86 3.16
C ASP A 39 -9.69 3.32 1.77
N GLY A 40 -9.07 4.39 1.23
CA GLY A 40 -9.35 4.88 -0.12
C GLY A 40 -9.04 3.83 -1.20
N TYR A 41 -7.90 3.14 -1.07
CA TYR A 41 -7.52 2.04 -1.94
C TYR A 41 -8.50 0.86 -1.87
N PHE A 42 -8.90 0.41 -0.68
CA PHE A 42 -9.82 -0.71 -0.54
C PHE A 42 -11.24 -0.38 -1.01
N ALA A 43 -11.68 0.87 -0.84
CA ALA A 43 -12.92 1.34 -1.46
C ALA A 43 -12.86 1.19 -2.99
N PHE A 44 -11.73 1.56 -3.62
CA PHE A 44 -11.55 1.38 -5.06
C PHE A 44 -11.55 -0.10 -5.46
N VAL A 45 -10.84 -0.95 -4.71
CA VAL A 45 -10.82 -2.40 -4.94
C VAL A 45 -12.23 -2.99 -4.84
N ALA A 46 -13.03 -2.54 -3.87
CA ALA A 46 -14.40 -3.00 -3.70
C ALA A 46 -15.33 -2.56 -4.84
N GLU A 47 -15.13 -1.36 -5.39
CA GLU A 47 -15.89 -0.81 -6.51
C GLU A 47 -15.51 -1.45 -7.86
N HIS A 48 -14.31 -2.03 -7.97
CA HIS A 48 -13.76 -2.55 -9.24
C HIS A 48 -13.28 -4.01 -9.17
N ASP A 49 -13.81 -4.83 -8.25
CA ASP A 49 -13.27 -6.15 -7.90
C ASP A 49 -12.91 -7.08 -9.08
N ALA A 50 -13.82 -7.30 -10.02
CA ALA A 50 -13.62 -8.18 -11.17
C ALA A 50 -12.55 -7.63 -12.12
N GLY A 51 -12.54 -6.32 -12.36
CA GLY A 51 -11.56 -5.65 -13.21
C GLY A 51 -10.18 -5.60 -12.56
N TYR A 52 -10.14 -5.37 -11.26
CA TYR A 52 -8.92 -5.34 -10.45
C TYR A 52 -8.21 -6.71 -10.44
N SER A 53 -8.96 -7.78 -10.12
CA SER A 53 -8.42 -9.14 -10.11
C SER A 53 -7.95 -9.61 -11.49
N ALA A 54 -8.68 -9.29 -12.56
CA ALA A 54 -8.28 -9.63 -13.92
C ALA A 54 -7.00 -8.92 -14.37
N LEU A 55 -6.82 -7.66 -13.95
CA LEU A 55 -5.69 -6.83 -14.32
C LEU A 55 -4.39 -7.26 -13.62
N LEU A 56 -4.43 -7.49 -12.30
CA LEU A 56 -3.21 -7.79 -11.55
C LEU A 56 -2.71 -9.23 -11.68
N ARG A 57 -3.58 -10.18 -12.05
CA ARG A 57 -3.18 -11.57 -12.28
C ARG A 57 -2.43 -11.78 -13.61
N GLY A 58 -2.20 -10.75 -14.41
CA GLY A 58 -1.66 -10.89 -15.77
C GLY A 58 -2.56 -11.74 -16.69
N GLY A 59 -3.86 -11.81 -16.36
CA GLY A 59 -4.78 -12.82 -16.89
C GLY A 59 -5.82 -12.27 -17.88
N SER A 60 -5.80 -10.98 -18.18
CA SER A 60 -6.67 -10.44 -19.21
C SER A 60 -6.12 -10.83 -20.59
N VAL A 61 -6.99 -11.33 -21.48
CA VAL A 61 -6.73 -11.57 -22.91
C VAL A 61 -6.20 -10.29 -23.62
N VAL A 62 -6.26 -9.14 -22.95
CA VAL A 62 -5.90 -7.79 -23.43
C VAL A 62 -4.62 -7.25 -22.74
N GLU A 63 -3.86 -8.07 -22.01
CA GLU A 63 -2.60 -7.59 -21.44
C GLU A 63 -1.60 -7.21 -22.55
N THR A 64 -1.18 -5.95 -22.55
CA THR A 64 -0.25 -5.37 -23.51
C THR A 64 0.79 -4.53 -22.79
N ALA A 65 1.92 -4.25 -23.44
CA ALA A 65 2.94 -3.35 -22.90
C ALA A 65 2.37 -2.00 -22.42
N ARG A 66 1.29 -1.52 -23.06
CA ARG A 66 0.64 -0.25 -22.69
C ARG A 66 -0.22 -0.37 -21.44
N THR A 67 -0.93 -1.48 -21.22
CA THR A 67 -1.72 -1.69 -20.01
C THR A 67 -0.81 -1.93 -18.80
N SER A 68 0.29 -2.68 -18.98
CA SER A 68 1.32 -2.84 -17.93
C SER A 68 1.96 -1.50 -17.56
N ALA A 69 2.24 -0.64 -18.54
CA ALA A 69 2.77 0.70 -18.28
C ALA A 69 1.83 1.57 -17.42
N ILE A 70 0.50 1.46 -17.62
CA ILE A 70 -0.50 2.18 -16.82
C ILE A 70 -0.48 1.70 -15.37
N VAL A 71 -0.43 0.38 -15.14
CA VAL A 71 -0.32 -0.19 -13.78
C VAL A 71 0.97 0.27 -13.11
N ASP A 72 2.08 0.27 -13.84
CA ASP A 72 3.35 0.74 -13.29
C ASP A 72 3.35 2.25 -12.98
N ASP A 73 2.59 3.06 -13.71
CA ASP A 73 2.36 4.48 -13.38
C ASP A 73 1.64 4.64 -12.04
N VAL A 74 0.60 3.84 -11.78
CA VAL A 74 -0.10 3.83 -10.48
C VAL A 74 0.86 3.46 -9.36
N ARG A 75 1.68 2.41 -9.54
CA ARG A 75 2.69 1.99 -8.55
C ARG A 75 3.74 3.07 -8.30
N ARG A 76 4.18 3.77 -9.35
CA ARG A 76 5.09 4.92 -9.24
C ARG A 76 4.44 6.07 -8.47
N ALA A 77 3.17 6.35 -8.71
CA ALA A 77 2.42 7.39 -8.01
C ALA A 77 2.23 7.05 -6.53
N ALA A 78 1.85 5.81 -6.22
CA ALA A 78 1.75 5.27 -4.87
C ALA A 78 3.09 5.41 -4.12
N LEU A 79 4.20 4.95 -4.72
CA LEU A 79 5.56 5.11 -4.16
C LEU A 79 5.87 6.57 -3.83
N LYS A 80 5.68 7.48 -4.79
CA LYS A 80 5.96 8.91 -4.61
C LYS A 80 5.10 9.51 -3.50
N ARG A 81 3.85 9.07 -3.39
CA ARG A 81 2.91 9.57 -2.38
C ARG A 81 3.26 9.04 -0.99
N THR A 82 3.55 7.74 -0.86
CA THR A 82 4.02 7.14 0.40
C THR A 82 5.30 7.81 0.89
N LEU A 83 6.32 7.98 0.03
CA LEU A 83 7.55 8.68 0.42
C LEU A 83 7.31 10.11 0.92
N ARG A 84 6.36 10.83 0.31
CA ARG A 84 5.95 12.16 0.76
C ARG A 84 5.30 12.13 2.14
N HIS A 85 4.42 11.16 2.40
CA HIS A 85 3.80 10.96 3.72
C HIS A 85 4.84 10.62 4.80
N LEU A 86 5.91 9.92 4.41
CA LEU A 86 7.05 9.64 5.28
C LEU A 86 7.96 10.87 5.51
N GLY A 87 7.66 12.03 4.91
CA GLY A 87 8.50 13.23 4.99
C GLY A 87 9.80 13.14 4.20
N VAL A 88 9.92 12.18 3.27
CA VAL A 88 11.14 11.89 2.53
C VAL A 88 11.12 12.59 1.17
N ARG A 89 12.06 13.53 0.98
CA ARG A 89 12.23 14.24 -0.29
C ARG A 89 13.01 13.40 -1.32
N GLU A 90 14.07 12.74 -0.86
CA GLU A 90 14.94 11.91 -1.67
C GLU A 90 15.17 10.58 -0.96
N ALA A 91 14.66 9.49 -1.54
CA ALA A 91 14.80 8.16 -0.99
C ALA A 91 16.02 7.46 -1.58
N GLY A 92 16.84 6.87 -0.71
CA GLY A 92 17.91 5.97 -1.10
C GLY A 92 17.37 4.65 -1.67
N PRO A 93 18.25 3.78 -2.20
CA PRO A 93 17.84 2.56 -2.89
C PRO A 93 17.11 1.58 -1.97
N ARG A 94 17.53 1.44 -0.70
CA ARG A 94 16.91 0.51 0.27
C ARG A 94 15.52 0.98 0.67
N LEU A 95 15.35 2.25 1.02
CA LEU A 95 14.05 2.83 1.35
C LEU A 95 13.09 2.78 0.15
N THR A 96 13.58 3.06 -1.06
CA THR A 96 12.79 2.93 -2.30
C THR A 96 12.32 1.48 -2.50
N LEU A 97 13.21 0.51 -2.31
CA LEU A 97 12.89 -0.91 -2.43
C LEU A 97 11.89 -1.35 -1.36
N LEU A 98 12.06 -0.91 -0.10
CA LEU A 98 11.12 -1.17 0.99
C LEU A 98 9.70 -0.75 0.63
N VAL A 99 9.51 0.51 0.19
CA VAL A 99 8.18 1.02 -0.13
C VAL A 99 7.57 0.29 -1.35
N ARG A 100 8.37 -0.02 -2.37
CA ARG A 100 7.92 -0.83 -3.52
C ARG A 100 7.49 -2.23 -3.10
N SER A 101 8.28 -2.90 -2.28
CA SER A 101 7.95 -4.23 -1.76
C SER A 101 6.67 -4.21 -0.92
N TRP A 102 6.48 -3.18 -0.10
CA TRP A 102 5.25 -3.03 0.67
C TRP A 102 4.02 -2.80 -0.22
N ILE A 103 4.13 -2.00 -1.29
CA ILE A 103 3.05 -1.85 -2.27
C ILE A 103 2.70 -3.21 -2.91
N ALA A 104 3.69 -4.03 -3.24
CA ALA A 104 3.45 -5.38 -3.76
C ALA A 104 2.75 -6.30 -2.73
N VAL A 105 3.08 -6.15 -1.44
CA VAL A 105 2.37 -6.86 -0.35
C VAL A 105 0.91 -6.43 -0.28
N VAL A 106 0.61 -5.14 -0.40
CA VAL A 106 -0.78 -4.62 -0.42
C VAL A 106 -1.56 -5.19 -1.60
N GLU A 107 -0.96 -5.19 -2.81
CA GLU A 107 -1.57 -5.77 -4.01
C GLU A 107 -1.86 -7.27 -3.83
N GLY A 108 -0.87 -8.04 -3.37
CA GLY A 108 -1.01 -9.48 -3.15
C GLY A 108 -2.07 -9.81 -2.09
N ALA A 109 -2.05 -9.12 -0.95
CA ALA A 109 -3.02 -9.31 0.12
C ALA A 109 -4.46 -9.00 -0.35
N SER A 110 -4.63 -7.97 -1.18
CA SER A 110 -5.95 -7.60 -1.69
C SER A 110 -6.51 -8.61 -2.68
N LEU A 111 -5.66 -9.19 -3.54
CA LEU A 111 -6.05 -10.29 -4.40
C LEU A 111 -6.47 -11.52 -3.60
N SER A 112 -5.63 -11.96 -2.65
CA SER A 112 -5.97 -13.10 -1.78
C SER A 112 -7.26 -12.85 -1.00
N TRP A 113 -7.45 -11.66 -0.47
CA TRP A 113 -8.67 -11.29 0.25
C TRP A 113 -9.93 -11.37 -0.61
N LEU A 114 -9.88 -10.90 -1.87
CA LEU A 114 -10.99 -11.05 -2.81
C LEU A 114 -11.26 -12.53 -3.14
N ASP A 115 -10.20 -13.32 -3.33
CA ASP A 115 -10.27 -14.72 -3.74
C ASP A 115 -10.86 -15.63 -2.65
N GLU A 116 -10.56 -15.30 -1.40
CA GLU A 116 -11.08 -15.99 -0.21
C GLU A 116 -12.46 -15.46 0.20
N GLY A 117 -13.16 -14.73 -0.67
CA GLY A 117 -14.52 -14.27 -0.43
C GLY A 117 -14.62 -13.19 0.65
N ARG A 118 -13.57 -12.38 0.80
CA ARG A 118 -13.47 -11.28 1.77
C ARG A 118 -13.64 -11.76 3.22
N ALA A 119 -13.01 -12.88 3.55
CA ALA A 119 -13.15 -13.55 4.85
C ALA A 119 -12.83 -12.67 6.07
N LEU A 120 -11.96 -11.67 5.91
CA LEU A 120 -11.63 -10.68 6.94
C LEU A 120 -12.39 -9.37 6.71
N PRO A 121 -12.85 -8.69 7.78
CA PRO A 121 -13.31 -7.31 7.68
C PRO A 121 -12.21 -6.41 7.12
N VAL A 122 -12.56 -5.51 6.19
CA VAL A 122 -11.60 -4.65 5.49
C VAL A 122 -10.77 -3.79 6.45
N ALA A 123 -11.35 -3.34 7.56
CA ALA A 123 -10.64 -2.58 8.59
C ALA A 123 -9.54 -3.41 9.27
N GLU A 124 -9.76 -4.70 9.49
CA GLU A 124 -8.75 -5.60 10.08
C GLU A 124 -7.60 -5.86 9.11
N LEU A 125 -7.91 -6.08 7.82
CA LEU A 125 -6.90 -6.22 6.78
C LEU A 125 -6.05 -4.95 6.62
N ARG A 126 -6.70 -3.78 6.64
CA ARG A 126 -6.04 -2.48 6.61
C ARG A 126 -5.08 -2.31 7.78
N ASP A 127 -5.56 -2.51 9.00
CA ASP A 127 -4.74 -2.33 10.21
C ASP A 127 -3.56 -3.30 10.21
N TRP A 128 -3.77 -4.54 9.75
CA TRP A 128 -2.70 -5.51 9.55
C TRP A 128 -1.66 -5.04 8.53
N LEU A 129 -2.05 -4.45 7.39
CA LEU A 129 -1.13 -3.92 6.39
C LEU A 129 -0.31 -2.72 6.88
N VAL A 130 -0.87 -1.89 7.77
CA VAL A 130 -0.12 -0.82 8.47
C VAL A 130 0.95 -1.43 9.39
N ASP A 131 0.60 -2.48 10.13
CA ASP A 131 1.57 -3.19 10.96
C ASP A 131 2.65 -3.90 10.12
N GLN A 132 2.29 -4.47 8.96
CA GLN A 132 3.26 -5.03 8.00
C GLN A 132 4.25 -3.98 7.50
N PHE A 133 3.80 -2.75 7.18
CA PHE A 133 4.70 -1.65 6.80
C PHE A 133 5.75 -1.42 7.90
N THR A 134 5.29 -1.32 9.15
CA THR A 134 6.13 -1.05 10.31
C THR A 134 7.17 -2.16 10.51
N ALA A 135 6.77 -3.43 10.38
CA ALA A 135 7.67 -4.58 10.50
C ALA A 135 8.74 -4.59 9.39
N MET A 136 8.35 -4.37 8.13
CA MET A 136 9.28 -4.29 7.00
C MET A 136 10.25 -3.11 7.13
N ALA A 137 9.76 -1.96 7.60
CA ALA A 137 10.58 -0.79 7.87
C ALA A 137 11.59 -1.05 8.99
N ALA A 138 11.17 -1.72 10.07
CA ALA A 138 12.06 -2.10 11.16
C ALA A 138 13.19 -3.04 10.71
N ALA A 139 12.87 -4.07 9.90
CA ALA A 139 13.86 -4.97 9.34
C ALA A 139 14.85 -4.24 8.42
N THR A 140 14.35 -3.29 7.60
CA THR A 140 15.20 -2.49 6.71
C THR A 140 16.09 -1.51 7.47
N ALA A 141 15.57 -0.90 8.55
CA ALA A 141 16.31 0.03 9.40
C ALA A 141 17.56 -0.58 10.06
N LEU A 142 17.59 -1.90 10.27
CA LEU A 142 18.79 -2.61 10.75
C LEU A 142 19.98 -2.50 9.79
N HIS A 143 19.72 -2.18 8.51
CA HIS A 143 20.71 -2.17 7.45
C HIS A 143 20.78 -0.84 6.68
N ASP A 144 19.96 0.14 7.03
CA ASP A 144 19.82 1.41 6.31
C ASP A 144 19.58 2.58 7.27
N PRO A 145 20.57 3.48 7.46
CA PRO A 145 20.45 4.61 8.37
C PRO A 145 19.31 5.57 8.02
N GLN A 146 19.02 5.78 6.73
CA GLN A 146 17.92 6.64 6.31
C GLN A 146 16.58 6.06 6.76
N THR A 147 16.35 4.76 6.52
CA THR A 147 15.13 4.07 6.97
C THR A 147 15.02 4.09 8.49
N ALA A 148 16.13 3.92 9.22
CA ALA A 148 16.13 4.03 10.68
C ALA A 148 15.71 5.42 11.17
N GLN A 149 16.20 6.49 10.55
CA GLN A 149 15.80 7.87 10.86
C GLN A 149 14.32 8.12 10.58
N VAL A 150 13.83 7.68 9.41
CA VAL A 150 12.41 7.79 9.04
C VAL A 150 11.54 7.06 10.06
N LEU A 151 11.83 5.79 10.35
CA LEU A 151 11.06 4.98 11.28
C LEU A 151 11.06 5.58 12.69
N ALA A 152 12.21 6.07 13.17
CA ALA A 152 12.30 6.73 14.47
C ALA A 152 11.40 7.97 14.54
N GLY A 153 11.38 8.78 13.47
CA GLY A 153 10.51 9.96 13.33
C GLY A 153 9.03 9.60 13.32
N LEU A 154 8.61 8.63 12.50
CA LEU A 154 7.22 8.15 12.48
C LEU A 154 6.77 7.71 13.87
N LEU A 155 7.56 6.85 14.49
CA LEU A 155 7.25 6.29 15.79
C LEU A 155 7.28 7.31 16.95
N ALA A 156 7.86 8.50 16.74
CA ALA A 156 7.77 9.62 17.69
C ALA A 156 6.44 10.37 17.53
N LEU A 157 5.92 10.44 16.30
CA LEU A 157 4.63 11.06 15.96
C LEU A 157 3.42 10.16 16.31
N GLU A 158 3.61 8.85 16.46
CA GLU A 158 2.56 7.91 16.90
C GLU A 158 2.10 8.12 18.35
N GLY A 159 2.81 8.92 19.15
CA GLY A 159 2.57 9.01 20.59
C GLY A 159 3.13 7.79 21.36
N PRO A 160 2.82 7.63 22.66
CA PRO A 160 3.45 6.62 23.51
C PRO A 160 3.23 5.20 22.97
N ARG A 161 4.32 4.56 22.53
CA ARG A 161 4.44 3.18 21.99
C ARG A 161 3.99 2.06 22.94
N ALA A 162 3.34 2.38 24.05
CA ALA A 162 2.99 1.45 25.11
C ALA A 162 2.12 0.30 24.57
N GLN A 163 1.06 0.60 23.82
CA GLN A 163 0.04 -0.40 23.48
C GLN A 163 0.46 -1.49 22.50
N ARG A 164 1.28 -1.20 21.47
CA ARG A 164 1.72 -2.22 20.48
C ARG A 164 2.81 -3.12 21.06
N ALA A 165 3.79 -2.52 21.74
CA ALA A 165 4.88 -3.28 22.34
C ALA A 165 4.38 -4.18 23.48
N GLU A 166 3.41 -3.71 24.27
CA GLU A 166 2.74 -4.52 25.30
C GLU A 166 1.91 -5.65 24.70
N ARG A 167 1.11 -5.39 23.65
CA ARG A 167 0.38 -6.45 22.94
C ARG A 167 1.30 -7.53 22.38
N LEU A 168 2.41 -7.14 21.74
CA LEU A 168 3.36 -8.10 21.19
C LEU A 168 4.04 -8.92 22.28
N ARG A 169 4.43 -8.29 23.41
CA ARG A 169 4.97 -9.02 24.56
C ARG A 169 3.95 -9.98 25.18
N ALA A 170 2.68 -9.60 25.27
CA ALA A 170 1.63 -10.48 25.77
C ALA A 170 1.43 -11.71 24.87
N VAL A 171 1.40 -11.52 23.55
CA VAL A 171 1.28 -12.63 22.58
C VAL A 171 2.51 -13.55 22.60
N LEU A 172 3.73 -13.00 22.72
CA LEU A 172 4.97 -13.78 22.71
C LEU A 172 5.32 -14.41 24.06
N GLY A 173 4.94 -13.76 25.16
CA GLY A 173 5.16 -14.22 26.54
C GLY A 173 4.06 -15.14 27.07
N GLY A 174 2.92 -15.23 26.40
CA GLY A 174 1.91 -16.25 26.62
C GLY A 174 2.28 -17.57 25.92
N ARG A 175 3.25 -18.30 26.48
CA ARG A 175 3.46 -19.74 26.24
C ARG A 175 3.69 -20.44 27.56
#